data_AF-A0A955Y7Q3-F1
#
_entry.id   AF-A0A955Y7Q3-F1
#
_cell.length_a   1.000
_cell.length_b   1.000
_cell.length_c   1.000
_cell.angle_alpha   90.00
_cell.angle_beta   90.00
_cell.angle_gamma   90.00
#
_symmetry.space_group_name_H-M   'P 1'
#
loop_
_entity.id
_entity.type
_entity.pdbx_description
1 polymer ?
#
loop_
_entity_poly.entity_id
_entity_poly.type
_entity_poly.pdbx_seq_one_letter_code
_entity_poly.pdbx_strand_id
1 'polypeptide(L)'
;MISLLVAMTASAVEPGLGRGAAVERLDDHRDRADDRRDLRVLIDATARWNTAIQTGDRAAEQAADTSLRTWLQQELRESRRDVGEARREVHRSNRELQGSRVERAVEGGAKDRHDVRDDRRDRRDDVVDRGQARMDLARTRQIADALAAMQPRFDAGTASAADVVAKRGLLNELRGMAYRELGESGEELREDRREGREDRRERRE
;
A
#
# COMPACT_ATOMS: atom_id res chain seq x y z
N MET A 1 -2.34 57.78 -35.61
CA MET A 1 -3.24 56.68 -36.05
C MET A 1 -2.37 55.54 -36.57
N ILE A 2 -2.62 54.32 -36.10
CA ILE A 2 -2.26 53.01 -36.69
C ILE A 2 -0.82 52.50 -36.45
N SER A 3 -0.70 51.70 -35.37
CA SER A 3 -0.34 50.27 -35.31
C SER A 3 1.02 49.69 -35.79
N LEU A 4 1.46 48.73 -34.96
CA LEU A 4 2.28 47.51 -35.21
C LEU A 4 3.81 47.66 -35.38
N LEU A 5 4.61 47.10 -34.46
CA LEU A 5 5.10 45.71 -34.59
C LEU A 5 5.76 45.18 -33.30
N VAL A 6 5.40 43.95 -32.97
CA VAL A 6 5.83 43.07 -31.88
C VAL A 6 7.09 42.31 -32.27
N ALA A 7 8.00 42.04 -31.32
CA ALA A 7 8.66 40.73 -31.13
C ALA A 7 9.70 40.76 -29.99
N MET A 8 9.24 40.63 -28.74
CA MET A 8 10.05 40.02 -27.69
C MET A 8 9.57 38.59 -27.50
N THR A 9 10.27 37.61 -28.08
CA THR A 9 10.06 36.20 -27.78
C THR A 9 11.01 35.80 -26.65
N ALA A 10 10.61 36.08 -25.41
CA ALA A 10 11.13 35.36 -24.27
C ALA A 10 10.40 34.00 -24.24
N SER A 11 11.10 32.96 -24.65
CA SER A 11 10.64 31.57 -24.57
C SER A 11 10.47 31.20 -23.10
N ALA A 12 9.23 31.14 -22.63
CA ALA A 12 8.89 30.54 -21.35
C ALA A 12 9.03 29.02 -21.50
N VAL A 13 10.11 28.48 -20.93
CA VAL A 13 10.23 27.05 -20.66
C VAL A 13 9.25 26.71 -19.55
N GLU A 14 8.16 26.00 -19.87
CA GLU A 14 7.28 25.41 -18.86
C GLU A 14 7.98 24.25 -18.14
N PRO A 15 8.17 24.29 -16.80
CA PRO A 15 8.62 23.16 -16.03
C PRO A 15 7.44 22.61 -15.21
N GLY A 16 6.44 22.01 -15.89
CA GLY A 16 5.19 21.58 -15.24
C GLY A 16 5.11 20.09 -14.88
N LEU A 17 5.77 19.19 -15.63
CA LEU A 17 5.41 17.76 -15.63
C LEU A 17 6.47 16.83 -14.99
N GLY A 18 7.50 17.37 -14.33
CA GLY A 18 8.64 16.60 -13.83
C GLY A 18 8.74 16.41 -12.32
N ARG A 19 8.04 17.22 -11.51
CA ARG A 19 8.17 17.20 -10.04
C ARG A 19 7.27 16.15 -9.35
N GLY A 20 6.05 15.91 -9.84
CA GLY A 20 5.12 14.93 -9.26
C GLY A 20 5.65 13.50 -9.36
N ALA A 21 5.93 13.05 -10.59
CA ALA A 21 6.43 11.69 -10.86
C ALA A 21 7.83 11.38 -10.29
N ALA A 22 8.59 12.39 -9.85
CA ALA A 22 9.87 12.18 -9.15
C ALA A 22 9.68 12.06 -7.64
N VAL A 23 8.63 12.67 -7.09
CA VAL A 23 8.24 12.56 -5.68
C VAL A 23 7.53 11.22 -5.44
N GLU A 24 6.56 10.84 -6.28
CA GLU A 24 5.89 9.53 -6.22
C GLU A 24 6.91 8.37 -6.24
N ARG A 25 7.84 8.34 -7.21
CA ARG A 25 8.87 7.29 -7.27
C ARG A 25 9.83 7.26 -6.07
N LEU A 26 10.05 8.39 -5.41
CA LEU A 26 10.89 8.44 -4.21
C LEU A 26 10.13 7.95 -2.98
N ASP A 27 8.82 8.15 -2.96
CA ASP A 27 7.92 7.63 -1.94
C ASP A 27 7.78 6.10 -2.10
N ASP A 28 7.51 5.57 -3.30
CA ASP A 28 7.39 4.11 -3.53
C ASP A 28 8.68 3.33 -3.17
N HIS A 29 9.85 3.96 -3.36
CA HIS A 29 11.13 3.35 -3.02
C HIS A 29 11.41 3.32 -1.51
N ARG A 30 10.87 4.29 -0.76
CA ARG A 30 10.98 4.31 0.71
C ARG A 30 10.00 3.31 1.31
N ASP A 31 8.77 3.29 0.84
CA ASP A 31 7.71 2.40 1.32
C ASP A 31 8.17 0.95 1.22
N ARG A 32 8.77 0.57 0.09
CA ARG A 32 9.27 -0.80 -0.10
C ARG A 32 10.49 -1.16 0.75
N ALA A 33 11.32 -0.19 1.11
CA ALA A 33 12.46 -0.43 2.00
C ALA A 33 11.98 -0.64 3.44
N ASP A 34 10.93 0.09 3.82
CA ASP A 34 10.25 -0.04 5.10
C ASP A 34 9.50 -1.38 5.18
N ASP A 35 8.74 -1.79 4.15
CA ASP A 35 8.07 -3.11 4.11
C ASP A 35 9.06 -4.28 4.28
N ARG A 36 10.24 -4.18 3.64
CA ARG A 36 11.31 -5.18 3.77
C ARG A 36 11.86 -5.23 5.18
N ARG A 37 11.99 -4.06 5.81
CA ARG A 37 12.48 -3.94 7.18
C ARG A 37 11.45 -4.54 8.13
N ASP A 38 10.18 -4.28 7.94
CA ASP A 38 9.11 -4.72 8.83
C ASP A 38 8.85 -6.22 8.69
N LEU A 39 8.88 -6.75 7.47
CA LEU A 39 8.91 -8.19 7.22
C LEU A 39 10.09 -8.87 7.93
N ARG A 40 11.29 -8.26 7.90
CA ARG A 40 12.46 -8.80 8.59
C ARG A 40 12.25 -8.81 10.11
N VAL A 41 11.70 -7.73 10.68
CA VAL A 41 11.37 -7.64 12.10
C VAL A 41 10.39 -8.75 12.50
N LEU A 42 9.33 -8.97 11.72
CA LEU A 42 8.36 -10.03 11.96
C LEU A 42 8.98 -11.43 11.89
N ILE A 43 9.81 -11.69 10.87
CA ILE A 43 10.51 -12.97 10.70
C ILE A 43 11.42 -13.25 11.89
N ASP A 44 12.25 -12.27 12.28
CA ASP A 44 13.20 -12.41 13.37
C ASP A 44 12.48 -12.62 14.71
N ALA A 45 11.41 -11.86 14.97
CA ALA A 45 10.61 -12.01 16.19
C ALA A 45 9.94 -13.40 16.24
N THR A 46 9.40 -13.88 15.11
CA THR A 46 8.81 -15.22 14.99
C THR A 46 9.85 -16.32 15.19
N ALA A 47 11.06 -16.16 14.65
CA ALA A 47 12.15 -17.11 14.83
C ALA A 47 12.58 -17.18 16.30
N ARG A 48 12.79 -16.02 16.95
CA ARG A 48 13.13 -15.95 18.38
C ARG A 48 12.06 -16.59 19.26
N TRP A 49 10.78 -16.33 18.97
CA TRP A 49 9.68 -16.97 19.69
C TRP A 49 9.72 -18.49 19.54
N ASN A 50 9.91 -19.01 18.33
CA ASN A 50 10.01 -20.46 18.10
C ASN A 50 11.20 -21.10 18.84
N THR A 51 12.37 -20.46 18.81
CA THR A 51 13.55 -20.94 19.54
C THR A 51 13.29 -20.92 21.05
N ALA A 52 12.72 -19.85 21.58
CA ALA A 52 12.39 -19.72 23.00
C ALA A 52 11.44 -20.82 23.48
N ILE A 53 10.41 -21.15 22.68
CA ILE A 53 9.49 -22.26 22.96
C ILE A 53 10.23 -23.61 22.93
N GLN A 54 11.15 -23.83 21.99
CA GLN A 54 11.91 -25.08 21.89
C GLN A 54 12.88 -25.27 23.07
N THR A 55 13.51 -24.19 23.55
CA THR A 55 14.48 -24.24 24.64
C THR A 55 13.85 -24.05 26.02
N GLY A 56 12.56 -23.71 26.08
CA GLY A 56 11.87 -23.36 27.34
C GLY A 56 12.35 -22.03 27.94
N ASP A 57 12.96 -21.15 27.14
CA ASP A 57 13.46 -19.85 27.61
C ASP A 57 12.33 -18.83 27.72
N ARG A 58 11.80 -18.68 28.94
CA ARG A 58 10.66 -17.80 29.24
C ARG A 58 10.99 -16.32 29.05
N ALA A 59 12.24 -15.91 29.27
CA ALA A 59 12.64 -14.52 29.09
C ALA A 59 12.73 -14.17 27.59
N ALA A 60 13.31 -15.06 26.80
CA ALA A 60 13.35 -14.91 25.34
C ALA A 60 11.95 -14.95 24.72
N GLU A 61 11.05 -15.79 25.24
CA GLU A 61 9.65 -15.86 24.82
C GLU A 61 8.94 -14.52 25.02
N GLN A 62 9.03 -13.95 26.23
CA GLN A 62 8.40 -12.66 26.56
C GLN A 62 8.98 -11.49 25.73
N ALA A 63 10.29 -11.51 25.47
CA ALA A 63 10.93 -10.50 24.63
C ALA A 63 10.46 -10.58 23.16
N ALA A 64 10.34 -11.81 22.64
CA ALA A 64 9.80 -12.04 21.30
C ALA A 64 8.33 -11.61 21.22
N ASP A 65 7.51 -11.95 22.22
CA ASP A 65 6.10 -11.56 22.28
C ASP A 65 5.89 -10.05 22.37
N THR A 66 6.76 -9.34 23.10
CA THR A 66 6.76 -7.87 23.14
C THR A 66 7.09 -7.28 21.76
N SER A 67 8.06 -7.88 21.06
CA SER A 67 8.43 -7.46 19.70
C SER A 67 7.27 -7.69 18.72
N LEU A 68 6.64 -8.87 18.76
CA LEU A 68 5.48 -9.22 17.93
C LEU A 68 4.28 -8.29 18.17
N ARG A 69 4.00 -7.96 19.44
CA ARG A 69 2.92 -7.03 19.80
C ARG A 69 3.19 -5.62 19.30
N THR A 70 4.44 -5.17 19.39
CA THR A 70 4.85 -3.85 18.90
C THR A 70 4.69 -3.77 17.39
N TRP A 71 5.18 -4.79 16.66
CA TRP A 71 5.02 -4.90 15.22
C TRP A 71 3.53 -4.89 14.82
N LEU A 72 2.70 -5.74 15.45
CA LEU A 72 1.24 -5.78 15.19
C LEU A 72 0.53 -4.44 15.42
N GLN A 73 0.96 -3.67 16.41
CA GLN A 73 0.38 -2.36 16.67
C GLN A 73 0.75 -1.33 15.62
N GLN A 74 1.95 -1.43 15.04
CA GLN A 74 2.39 -0.59 13.92
C GLN A 74 1.61 -0.96 12.66
N GLU A 75 1.59 -2.25 12.33
CA GLU A 75 0.85 -2.82 11.20
C GLU A 75 -0.63 -2.39 11.24
N LEU A 76 -1.31 -2.56 12.38
CA LEU A 76 -2.71 -2.15 12.53
C LEU A 76 -2.96 -0.65 12.37
N ARG A 77 -1.95 0.20 12.56
CA ARG A 77 -2.05 1.65 12.32
C ARG A 77 -1.84 1.97 10.86
N GLU A 78 -0.86 1.32 10.24
CA GLU A 78 -0.56 1.40 8.80
C GLU A 78 -1.76 0.92 7.99
N SER A 79 -2.25 -0.31 8.16
CA SER A 79 -3.41 -0.77 7.37
C SER A 79 -4.70 0.03 7.62
N ARG A 80 -4.82 0.77 8.74
CA ARG A 80 -5.92 1.75 8.91
C ARG A 80 -5.74 3.01 8.08
N ARG A 81 -4.49 3.49 8.00
CA ARG A 81 -4.12 4.62 7.16
C ARG A 81 -4.36 4.28 5.70
N ASP A 82 -3.96 3.10 5.25
CA ASP A 82 -4.06 2.64 3.86
C ASP A 82 -5.53 2.51 3.42
N VAL A 83 -6.39 1.91 4.27
CA VAL A 83 -7.85 1.92 4.04
C VAL A 83 -8.39 3.35 3.91
N GLY A 84 -7.83 4.30 4.66
CA GLY A 84 -8.17 5.71 4.58
C GLY A 84 -7.70 6.37 3.29
N GLU A 85 -6.53 5.98 2.77
CA GLU A 85 -5.92 6.44 1.52
C GLU A 85 -6.68 5.89 0.30
N ALA A 86 -6.85 4.57 0.22
CA ALA A 86 -7.65 3.91 -0.82
C ALA A 86 -9.11 4.43 -0.85
N ARG A 87 -9.67 4.80 0.31
CA ARG A 87 -10.98 5.49 0.33
C ARG A 87 -10.90 6.84 -0.36
N ARG A 88 -9.87 7.65 -0.13
CA ARG A 88 -9.72 8.98 -0.73
C ARG A 88 -9.48 8.88 -2.24
N GLU A 89 -8.70 7.91 -2.69
CA GLU A 89 -8.46 7.62 -4.12
C GLU A 89 -9.77 7.30 -4.84
N VAL A 90 -10.57 6.37 -4.33
CA VAL A 90 -11.91 6.12 -4.89
C VAL A 90 -12.74 7.41 -4.97
N HIS A 91 -12.66 8.32 -3.99
CA HIS A 91 -13.40 9.59 -4.08
C HIS A 91 -12.83 10.53 -5.15
N ARG A 92 -11.51 10.53 -5.38
CA ARG A 92 -10.85 11.31 -6.43
C ARG A 92 -11.26 10.81 -7.81
N SER A 93 -11.14 9.51 -8.06
CA SER A 93 -11.46 8.90 -9.36
C SER A 93 -12.94 8.98 -9.71
N ASN A 94 -13.82 9.02 -8.70
CA ASN A 94 -15.23 9.34 -8.91
C ASN A 94 -15.46 10.79 -9.41
N ARG A 95 -14.66 11.76 -8.93
CA ARG A 95 -14.75 13.15 -9.39
C ARG A 95 -14.16 13.33 -10.78
N GLU A 96 -13.02 12.71 -11.06
CA GLU A 96 -12.38 12.72 -12.38
C GLU A 96 -13.33 12.13 -13.43
N LEU A 97 -13.86 10.92 -13.17
CA LEU A 97 -14.87 10.31 -14.04
C LEU A 97 -16.12 11.20 -14.24
N GLN A 98 -16.52 11.96 -13.23
CA GLN A 98 -17.63 12.92 -13.37
C GLN A 98 -17.21 14.12 -14.23
N GLY A 99 -16.01 14.65 -14.04
CA GLY A 99 -15.41 15.71 -14.85
C GLY A 99 -15.36 15.34 -16.32
N SER A 100 -14.74 14.22 -16.65
CA SER A 100 -14.60 13.74 -18.04
C SER A 100 -15.93 13.46 -18.71
N ARG A 101 -16.96 13.05 -17.94
CA ARG A 101 -18.34 12.94 -18.46
C ARG A 101 -18.95 14.28 -18.81
N VAL A 102 -18.71 15.31 -17.99
CA VAL A 102 -19.20 16.67 -18.24
C VAL A 102 -18.48 17.27 -19.44
N GLU A 103 -17.15 17.18 -19.48
CA GLU A 103 -16.32 17.67 -20.60
C GLU A 103 -16.76 17.04 -21.92
N ARG A 104 -16.90 15.71 -21.96
CA ARG A 104 -17.44 15.00 -23.13
C ARG A 104 -18.83 15.48 -23.55
N ALA A 105 -19.69 15.83 -22.60
CA ALA A 105 -21.04 16.31 -22.90
C ALA A 105 -21.05 17.74 -23.46
N VAL A 106 -20.05 18.56 -23.12
CA VAL A 106 -19.92 19.96 -23.57
C VAL A 106 -19.13 20.07 -24.88
N GLU A 107 -18.03 19.33 -25.03
CA GLU A 107 -17.07 19.51 -26.13
C GLU A 107 -17.25 18.51 -27.29
N GLY A 108 -17.98 17.40 -27.08
CA GLY A 108 -18.45 16.51 -28.15
C GLY A 108 -17.35 15.75 -28.92
N GLY A 109 -16.12 15.70 -28.40
CA GLY A 109 -14.94 15.17 -29.07
C GLY A 109 -14.83 13.63 -29.06
N ALA A 110 -14.12 13.09 -30.06
CA ALA A 110 -13.72 11.68 -30.11
C ALA A 110 -12.49 11.37 -29.23
N LYS A 111 -11.66 12.38 -28.90
CA LYS A 111 -10.52 12.27 -27.98
C LYS A 111 -10.99 11.96 -26.55
N ASP A 112 -12.05 12.61 -26.08
CA ASP A 112 -12.63 12.45 -24.73
C ASP A 112 -13.24 11.06 -24.44
N ARG A 113 -13.33 10.18 -25.44
CA ARG A 113 -13.80 8.79 -25.23
C ARG A 113 -12.73 7.92 -24.60
N HIS A 114 -11.45 8.24 -24.82
CA HIS A 114 -10.33 7.54 -24.22
C HIS A 114 -10.26 7.86 -22.72
N ASP A 115 -10.31 9.15 -22.38
CA ASP A 115 -10.24 9.66 -21.00
C ASP A 115 -11.37 9.06 -20.12
N VAL A 116 -12.61 9.03 -20.60
CA VAL A 116 -13.73 8.42 -19.86
C VAL A 116 -13.59 6.90 -19.71
N ARG A 117 -12.87 6.22 -20.60
CA ARG A 117 -12.61 4.77 -20.49
C ARG A 117 -11.53 4.52 -19.45
N ASP A 118 -10.50 5.36 -19.42
CA ASP A 118 -9.37 5.22 -18.50
C ASP A 118 -9.79 5.57 -17.07
N ASP A 119 -10.51 6.67 -16.86
CA ASP A 119 -11.09 7.02 -15.54
C ASP A 119 -12.02 5.92 -14.98
N ARG A 120 -12.68 5.14 -15.87
CA ARG A 120 -13.50 3.99 -15.46
C ARG A 120 -12.64 2.81 -15.02
N ARG A 121 -11.51 2.60 -15.68
CA ARG A 121 -10.52 1.59 -15.32
C ARG A 121 -9.92 1.95 -13.97
N ASP A 122 -9.42 3.16 -13.81
CA ASP A 122 -8.76 3.62 -12.58
C ASP A 122 -9.71 3.51 -11.38
N ARG A 123 -10.94 4.03 -11.52
CA ARG A 123 -11.98 3.87 -10.50
C ARG A 123 -12.25 2.41 -10.14
N ARG A 124 -12.24 1.50 -11.13
CA ARG A 124 -12.51 0.09 -10.88
C ARG A 124 -11.37 -0.50 -10.05
N ASP A 125 -10.14 -0.17 -10.40
CA ASP A 125 -8.95 -0.69 -9.75
C ASP A 125 -8.87 -0.14 -8.31
N ASP A 126 -9.08 1.17 -8.08
CA ASP A 126 -9.15 1.76 -6.73
C ASP A 126 -10.25 1.13 -5.84
N VAL A 127 -11.37 0.71 -6.43
CA VAL A 127 -12.46 0.05 -5.70
C VAL A 127 -12.04 -1.35 -5.27
N VAL A 128 -11.28 -2.05 -6.10
CA VAL A 128 -10.70 -3.36 -5.77
C VAL A 128 -9.67 -3.19 -4.65
N ASP A 129 -8.75 -2.24 -4.77
CA ASP A 129 -7.67 -2.01 -3.81
C ASP A 129 -8.22 -1.61 -2.44
N ARG A 130 -9.21 -0.71 -2.42
CA ARG A 130 -9.95 -0.40 -1.19
C ARG A 130 -10.65 -1.63 -0.60
N GLY A 131 -11.13 -2.53 -1.44
CA GLY A 131 -11.70 -3.81 -1.01
C GLY A 131 -10.66 -4.68 -0.30
N GLN A 132 -9.50 -4.84 -0.94
CA GLN A 132 -8.37 -5.62 -0.46
C GLN A 132 -7.81 -5.06 0.85
N ALA A 133 -7.49 -3.77 0.91
CA ALA A 133 -7.00 -3.10 2.13
C ALA A 133 -7.95 -3.28 3.33
N ARG A 134 -9.28 -3.30 3.09
CA ARG A 134 -10.26 -3.57 4.15
C ARG A 134 -10.25 -5.01 4.62
N MET A 135 -10.05 -5.96 3.70
CA MET A 135 -9.94 -7.38 4.03
C MET A 135 -8.66 -7.65 4.83
N ASP A 136 -7.53 -7.07 4.42
CA ASP A 136 -6.25 -7.23 5.12
C ASP A 136 -6.31 -6.61 6.52
N LEU A 137 -6.81 -5.38 6.65
CA LEU A 137 -7.04 -4.77 7.97
C LEU A 137 -7.96 -5.62 8.86
N ALA A 138 -9.04 -6.17 8.30
CA ALA A 138 -9.94 -7.02 9.05
C ALA A 138 -9.24 -8.31 9.50
N ARG A 139 -8.41 -8.90 8.64
CA ARG A 139 -7.68 -10.12 8.96
C ARG A 139 -6.58 -9.90 9.98
N THR A 140 -5.78 -8.86 9.84
CA THR A 140 -4.75 -8.46 10.81
C THR A 140 -5.37 -8.21 12.19
N ARG A 141 -6.54 -7.57 12.26
CA ARG A 141 -7.28 -7.40 13.53
C ARG A 141 -7.69 -8.73 14.15
N GLN A 142 -8.28 -9.64 13.36
CA GLN A 142 -8.66 -10.96 13.85
C GLN A 142 -7.46 -11.73 14.42
N ILE A 143 -6.33 -11.67 13.73
CA ILE A 143 -5.09 -12.32 14.19
C ILE A 143 -4.59 -11.66 15.49
N ALA A 144 -4.57 -10.33 15.56
CA ALA A 144 -4.17 -9.60 16.75
C ALA A 144 -5.05 -9.94 17.96
N ASP A 145 -6.37 -10.00 17.78
CA ASP A 145 -7.32 -10.37 18.83
C ASP A 145 -7.12 -11.82 19.29
N ALA A 146 -6.89 -12.75 18.36
CA ALA A 146 -6.61 -14.15 18.68
C ALA A 146 -5.30 -14.31 19.47
N LEU A 147 -4.24 -13.60 19.05
CA LEU A 147 -2.95 -13.58 19.75
C LEU A 147 -3.08 -12.97 21.15
N ALA A 148 -3.82 -11.88 21.29
CA ALA A 148 -4.09 -11.27 22.59
C ALA A 148 -4.88 -12.21 23.51
N ALA A 149 -5.86 -12.94 22.98
CA ALA A 149 -6.68 -13.88 23.76
C ALA A 149 -5.89 -15.09 24.28
N MET A 150 -4.83 -15.53 23.58
CA MET A 150 -3.97 -16.62 24.03
C MET A 150 -2.83 -16.17 24.94
N GLN A 151 -2.40 -14.91 24.84
CA GLN A 151 -1.23 -14.40 25.54
C GLN A 151 -1.22 -14.67 27.06
N PRO A 152 -2.34 -14.54 27.82
CA PRO A 152 -2.33 -14.83 29.25
C PRO A 152 -1.87 -16.25 29.61
N ARG A 153 -2.12 -17.24 28.75
CA ARG A 153 -1.68 -18.63 28.99
C ARG A 153 -0.17 -18.78 28.78
N PHE A 154 0.39 -18.08 27.79
CA PHE A 154 1.83 -18.02 27.58
C PHE A 154 2.51 -17.30 28.75
N ASP A 155 2.00 -16.14 29.15
CA ASP A 155 2.55 -15.38 30.29
C ASP A 155 2.53 -16.21 31.58
N ALA A 156 1.42 -16.90 31.87
CA ALA A 156 1.26 -17.77 33.04
C ALA A 156 2.03 -19.10 32.95
N GLY A 157 2.53 -19.48 31.77
CA GLY A 157 3.23 -20.75 31.55
C GLY A 157 2.31 -21.96 31.53
N THR A 158 1.03 -21.73 31.25
CA THR A 158 -0.02 -22.73 31.17
C THR A 158 -0.47 -22.98 29.72
N ALA A 159 0.22 -22.40 28.74
CA ALA A 159 -0.01 -22.64 27.33
C ALA A 159 0.19 -24.12 26.97
N SER A 160 -0.82 -24.70 26.32
CA SER A 160 -0.77 -26.07 25.84
C SER A 160 0.02 -26.20 24.54
N ALA A 161 0.36 -27.43 24.14
CA ALA A 161 0.91 -27.69 22.81
C ALA A 161 -0.02 -27.21 21.68
N ALA A 162 -1.34 -27.27 21.88
CA ALA A 162 -2.31 -26.75 20.94
C ALA A 162 -2.26 -25.22 20.82
N ASP A 163 -2.06 -24.50 21.94
CA ASP A 163 -1.87 -23.04 21.92
C ASP A 163 -0.60 -22.66 21.15
N VAL A 164 0.49 -23.42 21.32
CA VAL A 164 1.75 -23.20 20.57
C VAL A 164 1.52 -23.39 19.07
N VAL A 165 0.83 -24.46 18.66
CA VAL A 165 0.52 -24.71 17.25
C VAL A 165 -0.37 -23.60 16.69
N ALA A 166 -1.40 -23.19 17.42
CA ALA A 166 -2.29 -22.10 17.02
C ALA A 166 -1.55 -20.78 16.85
N LYS A 167 -0.72 -20.39 17.84
CA LYS A 167 0.12 -19.18 17.77
C LYS A 167 1.05 -19.22 16.57
N ARG A 168 1.74 -20.34 16.33
CA ARG A 168 2.62 -20.52 15.16
C ARG A 168 1.85 -20.38 13.84
N GLY A 169 0.63 -20.92 13.76
CA GLY A 169 -0.24 -20.76 12.60
C GLY A 169 -0.53 -19.29 12.28
N LEU A 170 -0.96 -18.54 13.29
CA LEU A 170 -1.23 -17.10 13.17
C LEU A 170 0.01 -16.29 12.77
N LEU A 171 1.17 -16.59 13.35
CA LEU A 171 2.43 -15.91 12.99
C LEU A 171 2.86 -16.21 11.54
N ASN A 172 2.67 -17.45 11.08
CA ASN A 172 2.94 -17.79 9.69
C ASN A 172 1.98 -17.10 8.73
N GLU A 173 0.72 -16.92 9.13
CA GLU A 173 -0.25 -16.18 8.36
C GLU A 173 0.12 -14.70 8.25
N LEU A 174 0.51 -14.04 9.35
CA LEU A 174 1.04 -12.66 9.32
C LEU A 174 2.22 -12.54 8.33
N ARG A 175 3.16 -13.47 8.38
CA ARG A 175 4.29 -13.50 7.44
C ARG A 175 3.81 -13.65 6.01
N GLY A 176 2.81 -14.50 5.76
CA GLY A 176 2.23 -14.70 4.45
C GLY A 176 1.55 -13.45 3.89
N MET A 177 0.89 -12.66 4.74
CA MET A 177 0.32 -11.35 4.36
C MET A 177 1.44 -10.37 3.99
N ALA A 178 2.42 -10.17 4.88
CA ALA A 178 3.55 -9.26 4.64
C ALA A 178 4.39 -9.63 3.39
N TYR A 179 4.49 -10.92 3.05
CA TYR A 179 5.12 -11.34 1.80
C TYR A 179 4.32 -10.97 0.54
N ARG A 180 2.99 -10.99 0.63
CA ARG A 180 2.12 -10.61 -0.50
C ARG A 180 2.19 -9.11 -0.72
N GLU A 181 2.05 -8.32 0.33
CA GLU A 181 2.18 -6.85 0.28
C GLU A 181 3.50 -6.44 -0.40
N LEU A 182 4.64 -7.00 0.05
CA LEU A 182 5.95 -6.72 -0.57
C LEU A 182 6.05 -7.14 -2.06
N GLY A 183 5.27 -8.15 -2.45
CA GLY A 183 5.13 -8.63 -3.82
C GLY A 183 4.31 -7.67 -4.67
N GLU A 184 3.14 -7.27 -4.16
CA GLU A 184 2.18 -6.34 -4.76
C GLU A 184 2.82 -4.97 -5.03
N SER A 185 3.51 -4.37 -4.04
CA SER A 185 4.29 -3.12 -4.25
C SER A 185 5.41 -3.28 -5.31
N GLY A 186 5.75 -4.52 -5.66
CA GLY A 186 6.67 -4.82 -6.74
C GLY A 186 6.08 -4.95 -8.11
N GLU A 187 4.81 -5.31 -8.18
CA GLU A 187 4.05 -5.39 -9.42
C GLU A 187 3.56 -3.99 -9.80
N GLU A 188 3.03 -3.23 -8.84
CA GLU A 188 2.64 -1.81 -8.99
C GLU A 188 3.80 -0.99 -9.59
N LEU A 189 4.97 -1.02 -8.96
CA LEU A 189 6.14 -0.26 -9.43
C LEU A 189 6.64 -0.69 -10.83
N ARG A 190 6.29 -1.90 -11.29
CA ARG A 190 6.57 -2.32 -12.68
C ARG A 190 5.51 -1.80 -13.64
N GLU A 191 4.25 -1.77 -13.22
CA GLU A 191 3.14 -1.17 -13.97
C GLU A 191 3.36 0.33 -14.15
N ASP A 192 3.68 1.08 -13.10
CA ASP A 192 3.96 2.53 -13.18
C ASP A 192 5.11 2.84 -14.15
N ARG A 193 6.13 1.97 -14.14
CA ARG A 193 7.28 2.09 -15.06
C ARG A 193 6.91 1.80 -16.50
N ARG A 194 5.91 0.95 -16.73
CA ARG A 194 5.39 0.64 -18.05
C ARG A 194 4.53 1.79 -18.56
N GLU A 195 3.58 2.26 -17.76
CA GLU A 195 2.69 3.38 -18.10
C GLU A 195 3.50 4.66 -18.37
N GLY A 196 4.46 5.00 -17.51
CA GLY A 196 5.34 6.16 -17.73
C GLY A 196 6.25 6.05 -18.97
N ARG A 197 6.41 4.85 -19.58
CA ARG A 197 7.08 4.68 -20.88
C ARG A 197 6.11 4.83 -22.05
N GLU A 198 4.87 4.41 -21.87
CA GLU A 198 3.79 4.53 -22.85
C GLU A 198 3.42 6.03 -23.02
N ASP A 199 3.25 6.79 -21.92
CA ASP A 199 3.03 8.25 -21.93
C ASP A 199 4.11 9.03 -22.70
N ARG A 200 5.37 8.59 -22.56
CA ARG A 200 6.51 9.22 -23.25
C ARG A 200 6.54 8.93 -24.74
N ARG A 201 5.96 7.83 -25.18
CA ARG A 201 5.82 7.51 -26.60
C ARG A 201 4.69 8.32 -27.22
N GLU A 202 3.55 8.42 -26.55
CA GLU A 202 2.39 9.17 -27.03
C GLU A 202 2.66 10.68 -27.13
N ARG A 203 3.46 11.26 -26.22
CA ARG A 203 3.88 12.68 -26.32
C ARG A 203 4.87 13.01 -27.44
N ARG A 204 5.41 12.00 -28.14
CA ARG A 204 6.38 12.17 -29.23
C ARG A 204 5.74 12.01 -30.62
N GLU A 205 4.49 11.57 -30.69
CA GLU A 205 3.69 11.44 -31.92
C GLU A 205 2.74 12.62 -32.09
#